data_AF-A0A8S3PS70-F1
#
_entry.id   AF-A0A8S3PS70-F1
#
_cell.length_a   1.000
_cell.length_b   1.000
_cell.length_c   1.000
_cell.angle_alpha   90.00
_cell.angle_beta   90.00
_cell.angle_gamma   90.00
#
_symmetry.space_group_name_H-M   'P 1'
#
loop_
_entity.id
_entity.type
_entity.pdbx_description
1 polymer ?
#
loop_
_entity_poly.entity_id
_entity_poly.type
_entity_poly.pdbx_seq_one_letter_code
_entity_poly.pdbx_strand_id
1 'polypeptide(L)'
;MTLPPAEPTNFNSKYVIKYSPSASGTLEMRIVLAVGFDDIGALDSLWDLYQRGKLSMTFQDVIVNSTVLKKLKTTKIVLRSKILESEYNNCTNELLSRKMKRLEIKTREVDKKMVLRLAEQQRCFTDNVQSLKDTEENIELSLGEFALTMKQILPQGVLELKTIREFETNYKMAKGTSRVKNTKIIDQFTDMLGKLRTTFTEAFTQLYVPLLQVHSICESEKQKQIKRDIRRKINIGQELMKPEAPLKIVIHPVWARKILPREQSLFRGLVCVLPLAVEALKDIDFMLDEYINDFVL
;
A
#
# COMPACT_ATOMS: atom_id res chain seq x y z
N MET A 1 -5.53 7.90 18.62
CA MET A 1 -4.17 8.16 18.07
C MET A 1 -3.74 6.93 17.30
N THR A 2 -3.83 6.99 15.98
CA THR A 2 -3.45 5.91 15.04
C THR A 2 -1.93 5.85 14.92
N LEU A 3 -1.36 4.68 15.18
CA LEU A 3 0.06 4.42 14.97
C LEU A 3 0.37 4.37 13.47
N PRO A 4 1.49 4.93 12.99
CA PRO A 4 1.89 4.81 11.59
C PRO A 4 2.15 3.34 11.24
N PRO A 5 1.83 2.89 10.00
CA PRO A 5 2.09 1.51 9.57
C PRO A 5 3.59 1.23 9.54
N ALA A 6 3.99 0.07 10.06
CA ALA A 6 5.37 -0.39 10.09
C ALA A 6 5.96 -0.51 8.67
N GLU A 7 7.23 -0.13 8.52
CA GLU A 7 8.01 -0.24 7.28
C GLU A 7 8.36 -1.70 6.96
N PRO A 8 8.27 -2.15 5.70
CA PRO A 8 8.86 -3.41 5.29
C PRO A 8 10.35 -3.19 4.96
N THR A 9 11.25 -3.45 5.90
CA THR A 9 12.69 -3.56 5.63
C THR A 9 12.99 -4.85 4.87
N ASN A 10 13.81 -4.81 3.82
CA ASN A 10 14.21 -6.00 3.06
C ASN A 10 15.20 -6.88 3.82
N PHE A 11 14.79 -8.11 4.10
CA PHE A 11 15.62 -9.09 4.80
C PHE A 11 16.33 -10.00 3.79
N ASN A 12 17.57 -9.69 3.45
CA ASN A 12 18.46 -10.69 2.84
C ASN A 12 18.95 -11.63 3.95
N SER A 13 18.11 -12.59 4.33
CA SER A 13 18.25 -13.38 5.55
C SER A 13 18.75 -14.78 5.24
N LYS A 14 19.95 -15.10 5.74
CA LYS A 14 20.34 -16.50 5.98
C LYS A 14 19.72 -16.89 7.33
N TYR A 15 18.83 -17.87 7.31
CA TYR A 15 18.18 -18.38 8.52
C TYR A 15 18.98 -19.56 9.06
N VAL A 16 19.31 -19.52 10.35
CA VAL A 16 19.82 -20.70 11.06
C VAL A 16 18.78 -21.09 12.10
N ILE A 17 18.15 -22.24 11.90
CA ILE A 17 17.22 -22.81 12.88
C ILE A 17 18.08 -23.57 13.90
N LYS A 18 18.07 -23.12 15.16
CA LYS A 18 18.75 -23.81 16.27
C LYS A 18 17.70 -24.39 17.21
N TYR A 19 17.84 -25.67 17.51
CA TYR A 19 16.96 -26.38 18.43
C TYR A 19 17.55 -26.32 19.85
N SER A 20 16.70 -26.02 20.83
CA SER A 20 17.07 -26.10 22.25
C SER A 20 15.84 -26.57 23.03
N PRO A 21 15.83 -27.79 23.59
CA PRO A 21 14.70 -28.23 24.40
C PRO A 21 14.63 -27.41 25.69
N SER A 22 13.44 -26.92 26.03
CA SER A 22 13.18 -26.27 27.32
C SER A 22 12.74 -27.31 28.36
N ALA A 23 13.10 -27.11 29.63
CA ALA A 23 12.77 -28.02 30.72
C ALA A 23 11.25 -28.06 31.07
N SER A 24 10.44 -27.16 30.51
CA SER A 24 9.02 -26.97 30.87
C SER A 24 8.02 -27.68 29.95
N GLY A 25 8.45 -28.63 29.11
CA GLY A 25 7.56 -29.36 28.20
C GLY A 25 6.94 -28.52 27.08
N THR A 26 7.31 -27.25 26.98
CA THR A 26 6.96 -26.32 25.90
C THR A 26 8.08 -26.33 24.88
N LEU A 27 7.80 -26.78 23.65
CA LEU A 27 8.73 -26.72 22.53
C LEU A 27 9.01 -25.25 22.18
N GLU A 28 10.08 -24.71 22.74
CA GLU A 28 10.57 -23.37 22.43
C GLU A 28 11.44 -23.45 21.17
N MET A 29 10.84 -23.29 19.99
CA MET A 29 11.59 -23.16 18.75
C MET A 29 12.15 -21.73 18.64
N ARG A 30 13.47 -21.62 18.52
CA ARG A 30 14.16 -20.34 18.29
C ARG A 30 14.61 -20.25 16.84
N ILE A 31 14.09 -19.26 16.14
CA ILE A 31 14.50 -18.92 14.78
C ILE A 31 15.45 -17.73 14.88
N VAL A 32 16.68 -17.89 14.39
CA VAL A 32 17.62 -16.78 14.28
C VAL A 32 17.47 -16.17 12.89
N LEU A 33 17.04 -14.91 12.86
CA LEU A 33 16.91 -14.10 11.66
C LEU A 33 18.14 -13.18 11.56
N ALA A 34 19.02 -13.45 10.62
CA ALA A 34 20.08 -12.50 10.27
C ALA A 34 19.50 -11.39 9.38
N VAL A 35 19.66 -10.15 9.80
CA VAL A 35 19.11 -8.97 9.11
C VAL A 35 20.26 -8.04 8.77
N GLY A 36 20.39 -7.70 7.49
CA GLY A 36 21.35 -6.69 7.05
C GLY A 36 20.73 -5.31 7.07
N PHE A 37 21.46 -4.34 7.61
CA PHE A 37 21.12 -2.92 7.52
C PHE A 37 22.21 -2.20 6.74
N ASP A 38 21.79 -1.37 5.81
CA ASP A 38 22.64 -0.49 5.02
C ASP A 38 22.58 0.97 5.48
N ASP A 39 21.54 1.33 6.25
CA ASP A 39 21.37 2.63 6.90
C ASP A 39 21.10 2.52 8.40
N ILE A 40 21.60 3.49 9.15
CA ILE A 40 21.41 3.58 10.60
C ILE A 40 19.96 3.87 10.98
N GLY A 41 19.25 4.68 10.18
CA GLY A 41 17.85 4.97 10.42
C GLY A 41 16.98 3.72 10.30
N ALA A 42 17.30 2.81 9.36
CA ALA A 42 16.61 1.53 9.26
C ALA A 42 16.86 0.63 10.49
N LEU A 43 18.10 0.61 11.01
CA LEU A 43 18.45 -0.11 12.23
C LEU A 43 17.72 0.47 13.46
N ASP A 44 17.67 1.81 13.58
CA ASP A 44 17.00 2.52 14.67
C ASP A 44 15.48 2.33 14.62
N SER A 45 14.88 2.35 13.43
CA SER A 45 13.46 2.05 13.23
C SER A 45 13.13 0.62 13.69
N LEU A 46 13.98 -0.37 13.39
CA LEU A 46 13.79 -1.73 13.89
C LEU A 46 13.89 -1.78 15.42
N TRP A 47 14.89 -1.10 15.98
CA TRP A 47 15.10 -1.04 17.42
C TRP A 47 13.92 -0.38 18.15
N ASP A 48 13.39 0.72 17.63
CA ASP A 48 12.21 1.40 18.18
C ASP A 48 10.97 0.49 18.14
N LEU A 49 10.73 -0.23 17.03
CA LEU A 49 9.66 -1.22 16.95
C LEU A 49 9.80 -2.35 17.97
N TYR A 50 11.04 -2.79 18.23
CA TYR A 50 11.34 -3.79 19.24
C TYR A 50 11.06 -3.28 20.66
N GLN A 51 11.59 -2.10 21.01
CA GLN A 51 11.42 -1.48 22.33
C GLN A 51 9.94 -1.19 22.64
N ARG A 52 9.15 -0.83 21.64
CA ARG A 52 7.70 -0.62 21.78
C ARG A 52 6.87 -1.91 21.79
N GLY A 53 7.50 -3.08 21.71
CA GLY A 53 6.82 -4.38 21.66
C GLY A 53 6.04 -4.66 20.37
N LYS A 54 6.16 -3.78 19.37
CA LYS A 54 5.41 -3.86 18.11
C LYS A 54 6.03 -4.82 17.11
N LEU A 55 7.33 -5.04 17.18
CA LEU A 55 8.03 -5.92 16.25
C LEU A 55 7.47 -7.35 16.27
N SER A 56 7.20 -7.90 17.46
CA SER A 56 6.57 -9.21 17.62
C SER A 56 5.18 -9.27 16.99
N MET A 57 4.39 -8.19 17.13
CA MET A 57 3.06 -8.09 16.51
C MET A 57 3.17 -8.05 14.99
N THR A 58 4.08 -7.26 14.44
CA THR A 58 4.30 -7.18 13.00
C THR A 58 4.70 -8.54 12.42
N PHE A 59 5.62 -9.27 13.07
CA PHE A 59 5.96 -10.62 12.64
C PHE A 59 4.79 -11.61 12.75
N GLN A 60 4.01 -11.51 13.83
CA GLN A 60 2.82 -12.32 14.03
C GLN A 60 1.82 -12.12 12.88
N ASP A 61 1.51 -10.87 12.53
CA ASP A 61 0.51 -10.54 11.51
C ASP A 61 0.96 -10.92 10.10
N VAL A 62 2.26 -10.78 9.82
CA VAL A 62 2.83 -11.10 8.49
C VAL A 62 2.94 -12.61 8.28
N ILE A 63 3.40 -13.36 9.29
CA ILE A 63 3.74 -14.77 9.13
C ILE A 63 2.56 -15.69 9.49
N VAL A 64 1.78 -15.34 10.52
CA VAL A 64 0.75 -16.22 11.07
C VAL A 64 -0.62 -15.84 10.51
N ASN A 65 -1.02 -16.53 9.45
CA ASN A 65 -2.37 -16.44 8.88
C ASN A 65 -3.13 -17.76 9.02
N SER A 66 -4.44 -17.73 8.75
CA SER A 66 -5.33 -18.88 8.86
C SER A 66 -4.90 -20.06 7.96
N THR A 67 -4.27 -19.78 6.83
CA THR A 67 -3.72 -20.79 5.92
C THR A 67 -2.54 -21.53 6.55
N VAL A 68 -1.60 -20.81 7.17
CA VAL A 68 -0.44 -21.39 7.86
C VAL A 68 -0.89 -22.24 9.04
N LEU A 69 -1.83 -21.76 9.85
CA LEU A 69 -2.38 -22.50 11.00
C LEU A 69 -3.05 -23.82 10.57
N LYS A 70 -3.88 -23.78 9.52
CA LYS A 70 -4.53 -24.96 8.95
C LYS A 70 -3.50 -25.97 8.41
N LYS A 71 -2.50 -25.49 7.67
CA LYS A 71 -1.46 -26.36 7.07
C LYS A 71 -0.60 -27.04 8.14
N LEU A 72 -0.28 -26.33 9.20
CA LEU A 72 0.51 -26.84 10.32
C LEU A 72 -0.33 -27.59 11.38
N LYS A 73 -1.65 -27.75 11.15
CA LYS A 73 -2.59 -28.40 12.09
C LYS A 73 -2.48 -27.86 13.51
N THR A 74 -2.31 -26.55 13.65
CA THR A 74 -2.18 -25.85 14.93
C THR A 74 -3.29 -24.81 15.08
N THR A 75 -3.75 -24.61 16.31
CA THR A 75 -4.78 -23.62 16.66
C THR A 75 -4.18 -22.25 16.91
N LYS A 76 -2.89 -22.17 17.27
CA LYS A 76 -2.22 -20.92 17.61
C LYS A 76 -0.71 -21.04 17.44
N ILE A 77 -0.12 -20.06 16.79
CA ILE A 77 1.33 -19.81 16.80
C ILE A 77 1.52 -18.44 17.44
N VAL A 78 2.48 -18.31 18.35
CA VAL A 78 2.85 -17.01 18.95
C VAL A 78 4.33 -16.77 18.65
N LEU A 79 4.62 -15.77 17.84
CA LEU A 79 5.97 -15.33 17.54
C LEU A 79 6.40 -14.24 18.52
N ARG A 80 7.58 -14.41 19.12
CA ARG A 80 8.20 -13.39 19.98
C ARG A 80 9.53 -13.01 19.36
N SER A 81 9.70 -11.72 19.10
CA SER A 81 10.97 -11.16 18.66
C SER A 81 11.86 -10.87 19.88
N LYS A 82 13.16 -11.12 19.73
CA LYS A 82 14.19 -10.75 20.70
C LYS A 82 15.39 -10.22 19.92
N ILE A 83 15.78 -8.99 20.22
CA ILE A 83 17.02 -8.37 19.72
C ILE A 83 17.95 -8.22 20.92
N LEU A 84 19.21 -8.61 20.76
CA LEU A 84 20.22 -8.38 21.79
C LEU A 84 20.71 -6.94 21.67
N GLU A 85 20.67 -6.19 22.76
CA GLU A 85 21.11 -4.79 22.80
C GLU A 85 22.59 -4.65 22.41
N SER A 86 23.43 -5.61 22.81
CA SER A 86 24.83 -5.66 22.39
C SER A 86 25.00 -5.77 20.88
N GLU A 87 24.16 -6.55 20.20
CA GLU A 87 24.18 -6.70 18.74
C GLU A 87 23.74 -5.40 18.05
N TYR A 88 22.68 -4.76 18.56
CA TYR A 88 22.24 -3.44 18.09
C TYR A 88 23.37 -2.41 18.21
N ASN A 89 23.98 -2.27 19.39
CA ASN A 89 25.06 -1.32 19.63
C ASN A 89 26.29 -1.60 18.75
N ASN A 90 26.65 -2.87 18.56
CA ASN A 90 27.74 -3.27 17.67
C ASN A 90 27.46 -2.88 16.22
N CYS A 91 26.25 -3.15 15.71
CA CYS A 91 25.85 -2.76 14.36
C CYS A 91 25.80 -1.23 14.19
N THR A 92 25.31 -0.50 15.20
CA THR A 92 25.29 0.97 15.21
C THR A 92 26.70 1.54 15.08
N ASN A 93 27.63 1.05 15.90
CA ASN A 93 29.04 1.47 15.86
C ASN A 93 29.70 1.13 14.52
N GLU A 94 29.41 -0.05 13.97
CA GLU A 94 29.92 -0.45 12.66
C GLU A 94 29.38 0.46 11.54
N LEU A 95 28.08 0.76 11.52
CA LEU A 95 27.47 1.64 10.52
C LEU A 95 27.97 3.09 10.63
N LEU A 96 28.13 3.61 11.84
CA LEU A 96 28.69 4.95 12.09
C LEU A 96 30.15 5.04 11.62
N SER A 97 30.96 4.01 11.91
CA SER A 97 32.36 3.97 11.47
C SER A 97 32.50 3.86 9.94
N ARG A 98 31.54 3.22 9.25
CA ARG A 98 31.48 3.15 7.78
C ARG A 98 31.14 4.50 7.14
N LYS A 99 30.26 5.31 7.74
CA LYS A 99 29.91 6.66 7.23
C LYS A 99 31.10 7.63 7.15
N MET A 100 32.19 7.40 7.89
CA MET A 100 33.41 8.22 7.81
C MET A 100 34.26 7.97 6.55
N LYS A 101 34.05 6.87 5.84
CA LYS A 101 34.63 6.68 4.50
C LYS A 101 33.60 7.18 3.51
N ARG A 102 33.83 8.35 2.88
CA ARG A 102 33.07 8.80 1.70
C ARG A 102 33.03 7.65 0.69
N LEU A 103 31.91 6.94 0.66
CA LEU A 103 31.70 5.84 -0.27
C LEU A 103 31.36 6.49 -1.61
N GLU A 104 32.24 6.31 -2.58
CA GLU A 104 31.87 6.42 -3.98
C GLU A 104 30.63 5.55 -4.20
N ILE A 105 29.56 6.14 -4.74
CA ILE A 105 28.35 5.42 -5.15
C ILE A 105 28.78 4.46 -6.27
N LYS A 106 29.24 3.27 -5.90
CA LYS A 106 29.49 2.18 -6.84
C LYS A 106 28.19 1.41 -6.98
N THR A 107 27.44 1.73 -8.04
CA THR A 107 26.23 1.02 -8.41
C THR A 107 26.53 -0.48 -8.45
N ARG A 108 25.90 -1.26 -7.58
CA ARG A 108 26.11 -2.72 -7.55
C ARG A 108 25.27 -3.39 -8.64
N GLU A 109 25.81 -4.46 -9.22
CA GLU A 109 25.14 -5.21 -10.28
C GLU A 109 23.75 -5.73 -9.87
N VAL A 110 23.58 -6.10 -8.60
CA VAL A 110 22.28 -6.56 -8.05
C VAL A 110 21.26 -5.43 -8.03
N ASP A 111 21.68 -4.22 -7.66
CA ASP A 111 20.81 -3.04 -7.63
C ASP A 111 20.41 -2.61 -9.05
N LYS A 112 21.34 -2.65 -10.02
CA LYS A 112 21.02 -2.41 -11.44
C LYS A 112 19.97 -3.38 -11.96
N LYS A 113 20.13 -4.68 -11.68
CA LYS A 113 19.13 -5.70 -12.06
C LYS A 113 17.77 -5.45 -11.40
N MET A 114 17.76 -4.97 -10.16
CA MET A 114 16.53 -4.60 -9.47
C MET A 114 15.83 -3.42 -10.15
N VAL A 115 16.59 -2.38 -10.51
CA VAL A 115 16.06 -1.20 -11.22
C VAL A 115 15.55 -1.56 -12.62
N LEU A 116 16.25 -2.42 -13.35
CA LEU A 116 15.77 -2.92 -14.65
C LEU A 116 14.46 -3.70 -14.52
N ARG A 117 14.34 -4.54 -13.48
CA ARG A 117 13.10 -5.26 -13.19
C ARG A 117 11.96 -4.29 -12.81
N LEU A 118 12.28 -3.27 -12.00
CA LEU A 118 11.33 -2.21 -11.66
C LEU A 118 10.81 -1.48 -12.90
N ALA A 119 11.69 -1.17 -13.86
CA ALA A 119 11.31 -0.53 -15.13
C ALA A 119 10.34 -1.41 -15.96
N GLU A 120 10.57 -2.72 -16.00
CA GLU A 120 9.65 -3.65 -16.67
C GLU A 120 8.28 -3.68 -15.99
N GLN A 121 8.26 -3.77 -14.65
CA GLN A 121 7.01 -3.76 -13.89
C GLN A 121 6.27 -2.43 -13.97
N GLN A 122 7.02 -1.32 -13.99
CA GLN A 122 6.47 0.02 -14.16
C GLN A 122 5.75 0.13 -15.50
N ARG A 123 6.31 -0.40 -16.59
CA ARG A 123 5.67 -0.33 -17.90
C ARG A 123 4.26 -0.94 -17.90
N CYS A 124 4.09 -2.11 -17.27
CA CYS A 124 2.76 -2.71 -17.10
C CYS A 124 1.85 -1.86 -16.21
N PHE A 125 2.42 -1.21 -15.19
CA PHE A 125 1.68 -0.30 -14.33
C PHE A 125 1.21 0.95 -15.09
N THR A 126 2.04 1.56 -15.93
CA THR A 126 1.70 2.70 -16.79
C THR A 126 0.50 2.37 -17.69
N ASP A 127 0.51 1.19 -18.32
CA ASP A 127 -0.61 0.73 -19.16
C ASP A 127 -1.92 0.61 -18.35
N ASN A 128 -1.85 0.07 -17.13
CA ASN A 128 -2.99 -0.01 -16.23
C ASN A 128 -3.49 1.38 -15.80
N VAL A 129 -2.60 2.31 -15.49
CA VAL A 129 -2.94 3.69 -15.12
C VAL A 129 -3.61 4.42 -16.28
N GLN A 130 -3.15 4.21 -17.51
CA GLN A 130 -3.77 4.77 -18.70
C GLN A 130 -5.17 4.19 -18.92
N SER A 131 -5.34 2.88 -18.80
CA SER A 131 -6.68 2.25 -18.90
C SER A 131 -7.66 2.77 -17.84
N LEU A 132 -7.18 3.00 -16.61
CA LEU A 132 -7.96 3.60 -15.54
C LEU A 132 -8.35 5.05 -15.86
N LYS A 133 -7.44 5.85 -16.41
CA LYS A 133 -7.72 7.21 -16.88
C LYS A 133 -8.79 7.22 -17.98
N ASP A 134 -8.69 6.34 -18.97
CA ASP A 134 -9.68 6.27 -20.05
C ASP A 134 -11.06 5.89 -19.49
N THR A 135 -11.10 5.00 -18.50
CA THR A 135 -12.35 4.62 -17.81
C THR A 135 -12.90 5.77 -16.97
N GLU A 136 -12.03 6.53 -16.29
CA GLU A 136 -12.37 7.73 -15.53
C GLU A 136 -13.05 8.77 -16.41
N GLU A 137 -12.47 9.08 -17.57
CA GLU A 137 -12.99 10.05 -18.54
C GLU A 137 -14.36 9.62 -19.08
N ASN A 138 -14.54 8.32 -19.37
CA ASN A 138 -15.84 7.79 -19.79
C ASN A 138 -16.91 7.94 -18.70
N ILE A 139 -16.57 7.66 -17.44
CA ILE A 139 -17.49 7.86 -16.31
C ILE A 139 -17.80 9.35 -16.13
N GLU A 140 -16.81 10.21 -16.32
CA GLU A 140 -16.98 11.66 -16.22
C GLU A 140 -18.06 12.17 -17.19
N LEU A 141 -18.00 11.73 -18.45
CA LEU A 141 -18.97 12.10 -19.48
C LEU A 141 -20.39 11.60 -19.15
N SER A 142 -20.49 10.52 -18.39
CA SER A 142 -21.76 9.89 -17.99
C SER A 142 -22.20 10.21 -16.56
N LEU A 143 -21.64 11.23 -15.90
CA LEU A 143 -22.00 11.59 -14.52
C LEU A 143 -23.49 11.92 -14.33
N GLY A 144 -24.14 12.50 -15.35
CA GLY A 144 -25.58 12.75 -15.32
C GLY A 144 -26.42 11.46 -15.31
N GLU A 145 -26.06 10.49 -16.16
CA GLU A 145 -26.70 9.16 -16.19
C GLU A 145 -26.43 8.41 -14.88
N PHE A 146 -25.21 8.50 -14.35
CA PHE A 146 -24.84 7.95 -13.05
C PHE A 146 -25.74 8.49 -11.94
N ALA A 147 -25.88 9.82 -11.82
CA ALA A 147 -26.69 10.44 -10.78
C ALA A 147 -28.18 10.04 -10.88
N LEU A 148 -28.74 10.01 -12.09
CA LEU A 148 -30.12 9.59 -12.33
C LEU A 148 -30.35 8.12 -11.94
N THR A 149 -29.45 7.24 -12.35
CA THR A 149 -29.52 5.79 -12.06
C THR A 149 -29.35 5.54 -10.57
N MET A 150 -28.42 6.26 -9.92
CA MET A 150 -28.21 6.15 -8.48
C MET A 150 -29.43 6.58 -7.66
N LYS A 151 -30.15 7.63 -8.05
CA LYS A 151 -31.38 8.03 -7.34
C LYS A 151 -32.49 6.98 -7.41
N GLN A 152 -32.51 6.15 -8.46
CA GLN A 152 -33.47 5.04 -8.57
C GLN A 152 -33.08 3.84 -7.70
N ILE A 153 -31.79 3.69 -7.42
CA ILE A 153 -31.22 2.62 -6.59
C ILE A 153 -31.35 2.93 -5.10
N LEU A 154 -31.19 4.20 -4.72
CA LEU A 154 -31.15 4.60 -3.32
C LEU A 154 -32.52 4.54 -2.65
N PRO A 155 -32.59 4.14 -1.35
CA PRO A 155 -33.81 4.23 -0.56
C PRO A 155 -34.38 5.65 -0.53
N GLN A 156 -35.71 5.78 -0.38
CA GLN A 156 -36.35 7.08 -0.22
C GLN A 156 -35.85 7.79 1.05
N GLY A 157 -35.51 9.08 0.92
CA GLY A 157 -35.06 9.92 2.03
C GLY A 157 -33.55 9.90 2.31
N VAL A 158 -32.74 9.20 1.51
CA VAL A 158 -31.28 9.30 1.61
C VAL A 158 -30.81 10.65 1.07
N LEU A 159 -30.23 11.47 1.94
CA LEU A 159 -29.74 12.82 1.61
C LEU A 159 -28.22 12.89 1.40
N GLU A 160 -27.49 11.91 1.94
CA GLU A 160 -26.03 11.83 1.93
C GLU A 160 -25.60 10.36 1.93
N LEU A 161 -24.57 10.04 1.15
CA LEU A 161 -23.84 8.77 1.25
C LEU A 161 -22.59 8.99 2.10
N LYS A 162 -22.46 8.26 3.21
CA LYS A 162 -21.38 8.47 4.17
C LYS A 162 -20.09 7.76 3.76
N THR A 163 -20.22 6.58 3.17
CA THR A 163 -19.09 5.69 2.87
C THR A 163 -19.25 4.95 1.54
N ILE A 164 -18.16 4.43 1.00
CA ILE A 164 -18.17 3.59 -0.22
C ILE A 164 -18.98 2.30 0.03
N ARG A 165 -18.88 1.73 1.23
CA ARG A 165 -19.64 0.54 1.64
C ARG A 165 -21.15 0.76 1.53
N GLU A 166 -21.63 1.93 1.98
CA GLU A 166 -23.05 2.26 1.90
C GLU A 166 -23.54 2.29 0.45
N PHE A 167 -22.75 2.90 -0.44
CA PHE A 167 -22.99 2.87 -1.89
C PHE A 167 -23.04 1.43 -2.44
N GLU A 168 -22.01 0.63 -2.20
CA GLU A 168 -21.91 -0.76 -2.71
C GLU A 168 -23.05 -1.64 -2.19
N THR A 169 -23.44 -1.46 -0.93
CA THR A 169 -24.52 -2.22 -0.29
C THR A 169 -25.87 -1.88 -0.92
N ASN A 170 -26.18 -0.58 -1.04
CA ASN A 170 -27.42 -0.14 -1.68
C ASN A 170 -27.49 -0.61 -3.14
N TYR A 171 -26.37 -0.51 -3.87
CA TYR A 171 -26.31 -0.98 -5.25
C TYR A 171 -26.54 -2.49 -5.37
N LYS A 172 -25.86 -3.29 -4.53
CA LYS A 172 -26.01 -4.74 -4.52
C LYS A 172 -27.45 -5.17 -4.17
N MET A 173 -28.07 -4.50 -3.20
CA MET A 173 -29.48 -4.75 -2.85
C MET A 173 -30.41 -4.42 -4.01
N ALA A 174 -30.24 -3.27 -4.65
CA ALA A 174 -31.08 -2.85 -5.77
C ALA A 174 -30.91 -3.77 -6.99
N LYS A 175 -29.68 -4.20 -7.32
CA LYS A 175 -29.39 -5.12 -8.43
C LYS A 175 -30.05 -6.50 -8.24
N GLY A 176 -30.25 -6.93 -6.99
CA GLY A 176 -31.00 -8.15 -6.65
C GLY A 176 -32.52 -8.01 -6.80
N THR A 177 -33.03 -6.80 -7.04
CA THR A 177 -34.46 -6.53 -7.26
C THR A 177 -34.71 -6.17 -8.71
N SER A 178 -35.84 -6.59 -9.29
CA SER A 178 -36.22 -6.28 -10.68
C SER A 178 -36.53 -4.79 -10.95
N ARG A 179 -36.22 -3.90 -9.99
CA ARG A 179 -36.63 -2.49 -9.97
C ARG A 179 -35.75 -1.59 -10.84
N VAL A 180 -34.50 -1.98 -11.10
CA VAL A 180 -33.54 -1.11 -11.81
C VAL A 180 -33.22 -1.72 -13.16
N LYS A 181 -33.50 -0.96 -14.22
CA LYS A 181 -33.11 -1.27 -15.60
C LYS A 181 -31.94 -0.34 -15.97
N ASN A 182 -30.98 -0.84 -16.75
CA ASN A 182 -29.82 -0.10 -17.24
C ASN A 182 -28.82 0.36 -16.15
N THR A 183 -28.17 -0.58 -15.45
CA THR A 183 -27.15 -0.30 -14.41
C THR A 183 -25.73 -0.14 -14.97
N LYS A 184 -25.55 -0.09 -16.30
CA LYS A 184 -24.23 -0.18 -16.94
C LYS A 184 -23.20 0.81 -16.39
N ILE A 185 -23.60 2.07 -16.20
CA ILE A 185 -22.70 3.10 -15.68
C ILE A 185 -22.33 2.87 -14.21
N ILE A 186 -23.23 2.30 -13.41
CA ILE A 186 -22.97 1.95 -12.00
C ILE A 186 -22.08 0.71 -11.90
N ASP A 187 -22.28 -0.26 -12.79
CA ASP A 187 -21.39 -1.41 -12.95
C ASP A 187 -19.97 -0.94 -13.32
N GLN A 188 -19.82 -0.07 -14.32
CA GLN A 188 -18.53 0.51 -14.69
C GLN A 188 -17.86 1.26 -13.53
N PHE A 189 -18.63 2.07 -12.78
CA PHE A 189 -18.13 2.77 -11.61
C PHE A 189 -17.64 1.81 -10.52
N THR A 190 -18.43 0.77 -10.22
CA THR A 190 -18.10 -0.25 -9.21
C THR A 190 -16.88 -1.08 -9.63
N ASP A 191 -16.81 -1.46 -10.89
CA ASP A 191 -15.67 -2.17 -11.47
C ASP A 191 -14.41 -1.30 -11.41
N MET A 192 -14.51 0.01 -11.66
CA MET A 192 -13.39 0.93 -11.53
C MET A 192 -12.91 1.04 -10.08
N LEU A 193 -13.79 1.12 -9.09
CA LEU A 193 -13.40 1.07 -7.67
C LEU A 193 -12.65 -0.24 -7.34
N GLY A 194 -13.13 -1.37 -7.87
CA GLY A 194 -12.48 -2.68 -7.74
C GLY A 194 -11.08 -2.68 -8.34
N LYS A 195 -10.94 -2.20 -9.58
CA LYS A 195 -9.66 -2.08 -10.28
C LYS A 195 -8.69 -1.19 -9.51
N LEU A 196 -9.11 0.00 -9.07
CA LEU A 196 -8.28 0.92 -8.29
C LEU A 196 -7.73 0.26 -7.01
N ARG A 197 -8.56 -0.47 -6.26
CA ARG A 197 -8.11 -1.22 -5.06
C ARG A 197 -7.02 -2.23 -5.39
N THR A 198 -7.22 -3.01 -6.46
CA THR A 198 -6.25 -4.00 -6.91
C THR A 198 -4.96 -3.31 -7.37
N THR A 199 -5.07 -2.25 -8.18
CA THR A 199 -3.92 -1.50 -8.69
C THR A 199 -3.10 -0.84 -7.58
N PHE A 200 -3.70 -0.32 -6.50
CA PHE A 200 -2.93 0.16 -5.34
C PHE A 200 -2.25 -0.98 -4.58
N THR A 201 -2.86 -2.16 -4.53
CA THR A 201 -2.25 -3.35 -3.92
C THR A 201 -1.06 -3.82 -4.75
N GLU A 202 -1.18 -3.81 -6.08
CA GLU A 202 -0.10 -4.11 -7.02
C GLU A 202 1.00 -3.06 -6.97
N ALA A 203 0.67 -1.77 -6.93
CA ALA A 203 1.66 -0.70 -6.75
C ALA A 203 2.48 -0.90 -5.47
N PHE A 204 1.84 -1.31 -4.37
CA PHE A 204 2.56 -1.62 -3.14
C PHE A 204 3.45 -2.87 -3.28
N THR A 205 2.86 -3.98 -3.70
CA THR A 205 3.52 -5.29 -3.66
C THR A 205 4.53 -5.52 -4.79
N GLN A 206 4.24 -5.00 -5.99
CA GLN A 206 5.02 -5.24 -7.20
C GLN A 206 5.98 -4.10 -7.54
N LEU A 207 5.72 -2.86 -7.08
CA LEU A 207 6.59 -1.72 -7.37
C LEU A 207 7.31 -1.25 -6.10
N TYR A 208 6.56 -0.90 -5.06
CA TYR A 208 7.13 -0.31 -3.86
C TYR A 208 8.00 -1.28 -3.06
N VAL A 209 7.56 -2.53 -2.87
CA VAL A 209 8.37 -3.53 -2.16
C VAL A 209 9.70 -3.84 -2.88
N PRO A 210 9.72 -4.07 -4.20
CA PRO A 210 10.99 -4.19 -4.93
C PRO A 210 11.82 -2.91 -4.94
N LEU A 211 11.17 -1.74 -4.95
CA LEU A 211 11.88 -0.45 -4.83
C LEU A 211 12.68 -0.38 -3.52
N LEU A 212 12.13 -0.89 -2.41
CA LEU A 212 12.85 -1.01 -1.15
C LEU A 212 14.01 -2.02 -1.16
N GLN A 213 14.18 -2.82 -2.21
CA GLN A 213 15.31 -3.77 -2.35
C GLN A 213 16.57 -3.08 -2.88
N VAL A 214 16.42 -1.91 -3.47
CA VAL A 214 17.56 -1.10 -3.90
C VAL A 214 18.23 -0.50 -2.67
N HIS A 215 19.53 -0.76 -2.51
CA HIS A 215 20.29 -0.32 -1.35
C HIS A 215 20.44 1.21 -1.32
N SER A 216 20.30 1.80 -0.13
CA SER A 216 20.41 3.23 0.13
C SER A 216 21.77 3.84 -0.21
N ILE A 217 22.82 3.03 -0.24
CA ILE A 217 24.16 3.45 -0.68
C ILE A 217 24.23 3.73 -2.18
N CYS A 218 23.35 3.12 -2.97
CA CYS A 218 23.24 3.30 -4.41
C CYS A 218 22.26 4.43 -4.78
N GLU A 219 21.67 5.09 -3.78
CA GLU A 219 20.62 6.09 -3.97
C GLU A 219 21.09 7.49 -3.61
N SER A 220 20.70 8.46 -4.42
CA SER A 220 20.74 9.88 -4.06
C SER A 220 19.72 10.21 -2.97
N GLU A 221 19.90 11.35 -2.29
CA GLU A 221 18.88 11.85 -1.35
C GLU A 221 17.54 12.14 -2.03
N LYS A 222 17.56 12.53 -3.31
CA LYS A 222 16.35 12.70 -4.13
C LYS A 222 15.60 11.38 -4.28
N GLN A 223 16.28 10.30 -4.63
CA GLN A 223 15.70 8.96 -4.76
C GLN A 223 15.13 8.41 -3.45
N LYS A 224 15.85 8.61 -2.33
CA LYS A 224 15.33 8.27 -1.00
C LYS A 224 14.07 9.04 -0.65
N GLN A 225 14.00 10.31 -1.05
CA GLN A 225 12.81 11.13 -0.84
C GLN A 225 11.64 10.65 -1.71
N ILE A 226 11.89 10.36 -2.99
CA ILE A 226 10.91 9.77 -3.91
C ILE A 226 10.31 8.48 -3.33
N LYS A 227 11.12 7.56 -2.77
CA LYS A 227 10.62 6.36 -2.09
C LYS A 227 9.60 6.67 -1.00
N ARG A 228 9.87 7.69 -0.17
CA ARG A 228 8.95 8.09 0.92
C ARG A 228 7.66 8.68 0.35
N ASP A 229 7.75 9.46 -0.71
CA ASP A 229 6.60 10.12 -1.32
C ASP A 229 5.71 9.12 -2.07
N ILE A 230 6.28 8.14 -2.80
CA ILE A 230 5.55 7.00 -3.37
C ILE A 230 4.77 6.28 -2.28
N ARG A 231 5.41 5.94 -1.16
CA ARG A 231 4.72 5.28 -0.02
C ARG A 231 3.55 6.11 0.49
N ARG A 232 3.76 7.42 0.67
CA ARG A 232 2.72 8.33 1.14
C ARG A 232 1.53 8.32 0.17
N LYS A 233 1.77 8.38 -1.13
CA LYS A 233 0.73 8.35 -2.16
C LYS A 233 -0.02 7.03 -2.19
N ILE A 234 0.67 5.90 -2.08
CA ILE A 234 0.04 4.57 -1.97
C ILE A 234 -0.87 4.52 -0.76
N ASN A 235 -0.39 4.95 0.42
CA ASN A 235 -1.20 4.95 1.64
C ASN A 235 -2.44 5.84 1.50
N ILE A 236 -2.29 7.05 0.97
CA ILE A 236 -3.42 7.96 0.73
C ILE A 236 -4.46 7.31 -0.20
N GLY A 237 -4.00 6.71 -1.31
CA GLY A 237 -4.87 6.00 -2.25
C GLY A 237 -5.58 4.81 -1.62
N GLN A 238 -4.88 3.99 -0.85
CA GLN A 238 -5.46 2.85 -0.14
C GLN A 238 -6.49 3.29 0.90
N GLU A 239 -6.21 4.32 1.69
CA GLU A 239 -7.17 4.88 2.65
C GLU A 239 -8.42 5.42 1.96
N LEU A 240 -8.26 6.11 0.82
CA LEU A 240 -9.37 6.62 0.01
C LEU A 240 -10.24 5.49 -0.56
N MET A 241 -9.65 4.35 -0.90
CA MET A 241 -10.35 3.19 -1.46
C MET A 241 -11.01 2.28 -0.41
N LYS A 242 -10.80 2.52 0.89
CA LYS A 242 -11.41 1.70 1.95
C LYS A 242 -12.94 1.79 1.89
N PRO A 243 -13.66 0.69 2.14
CA PRO A 243 -15.12 0.71 2.22
C PRO A 243 -15.66 1.76 3.20
N GLU A 244 -14.94 2.04 4.29
CA GLU A 244 -15.30 3.01 5.33
C GLU A 244 -14.79 4.44 5.08
N ALA A 245 -14.16 4.72 3.93
CA ALA A 245 -13.63 6.04 3.63
C ALA A 245 -14.73 7.11 3.77
N PRO A 246 -14.50 8.18 4.55
CA PRO A 246 -15.52 9.19 4.83
C PRO A 246 -15.73 10.10 3.62
N LEU A 247 -16.80 9.85 2.86
CA LEU A 247 -17.07 10.56 1.60
C LEU A 247 -17.29 12.08 1.79
N LYS A 248 -17.76 12.50 2.97
CA LYS A 248 -18.05 13.91 3.27
C LYS A 248 -16.84 14.85 3.06
N ILE A 249 -15.64 14.37 3.35
CA ILE A 249 -14.39 15.15 3.25
C ILE A 249 -13.67 14.95 1.91
N VAL A 250 -14.15 14.03 1.06
CA VAL A 250 -13.54 13.74 -0.24
C VAL A 250 -14.03 14.78 -1.24
N ILE A 251 -13.11 15.62 -1.73
CA ILE A 251 -13.42 16.70 -2.66
C ILE A 251 -12.31 16.78 -3.70
N HIS A 252 -12.67 16.50 -4.95
CA HIS A 252 -11.81 16.75 -6.11
C HIS A 252 -12.16 18.13 -6.68
N PRO A 253 -11.19 19.06 -6.87
CA PRO A 253 -11.45 20.46 -7.21
C PRO A 253 -12.24 20.64 -8.51
N VAL A 254 -12.02 19.76 -9.49
CA VAL A 254 -12.67 19.83 -10.80
C VAL A 254 -14.01 19.09 -10.79
N TRP A 255 -14.03 17.83 -10.31
CA TRP A 255 -15.22 16.98 -10.38
C TRP A 255 -16.32 17.42 -9.42
N ALA A 256 -15.99 18.02 -8.27
CA ALA A 256 -17.00 18.55 -7.34
C ALA A 256 -17.91 19.60 -7.99
N ARG A 257 -17.40 20.34 -9.00
CA ARG A 257 -18.15 21.36 -9.73
C ARG A 257 -18.98 20.79 -10.88
N LYS A 258 -18.75 19.53 -11.29
CA LYS A 258 -19.49 18.85 -12.37
C LYS A 258 -20.83 18.28 -11.89
N ILE A 259 -21.05 18.24 -10.57
CA ILE A 259 -22.30 17.79 -9.97
C ILE A 259 -23.21 18.99 -9.70
N LEU A 260 -24.49 18.84 -10.04
CA LEU A 260 -25.50 19.85 -9.77
C LEU A 260 -25.53 20.22 -8.27
N PRO A 261 -25.65 21.50 -7.89
CA PRO A 261 -25.61 21.93 -6.48
C PRO A 261 -26.56 21.16 -5.55
N ARG A 262 -27.78 20.86 -6.03
CA ARG A 262 -28.81 20.09 -5.30
C ARG A 262 -28.46 18.61 -5.07
N GLU A 263 -27.45 18.09 -5.75
CA GLU A 263 -27.01 16.69 -5.71
C GLU A 263 -25.65 16.52 -5.02
N GLN A 264 -24.98 17.63 -4.69
CA GLN A 264 -23.65 17.59 -4.10
C GLN A 264 -23.62 16.91 -2.74
N SER A 265 -24.65 17.06 -1.90
CA SER A 265 -24.72 16.37 -0.60
C SER A 265 -24.72 14.86 -0.75
N LEU A 266 -25.29 14.36 -1.85
CA LEU A 266 -25.50 12.93 -2.07
C LEU A 266 -24.32 12.28 -2.80
N PHE A 267 -23.81 12.92 -3.86
CA PHE A 267 -22.87 12.27 -4.78
C PHE A 267 -21.45 12.82 -4.76
N ARG A 268 -21.20 14.02 -4.21
CA ARG A 268 -19.89 14.71 -4.33
C ARG A 268 -18.74 13.85 -3.87
N GLY A 269 -18.82 13.35 -2.65
CA GLY A 269 -17.76 12.52 -2.09
C GLY A 269 -17.51 11.30 -2.96
N LEU A 270 -18.57 10.57 -3.29
CA LEU A 270 -18.50 9.33 -4.05
C LEU A 270 -17.81 9.51 -5.40
N VAL A 271 -18.27 10.44 -6.23
CA VAL A 271 -17.69 10.59 -7.58
C VAL A 271 -16.28 11.18 -7.55
N CYS A 272 -15.95 11.98 -6.53
CA CYS A 272 -14.60 12.56 -6.38
C CYS A 272 -13.55 11.52 -5.99
N VAL A 273 -13.94 10.34 -5.49
CA VAL A 273 -13.01 9.25 -5.14
C VAL A 273 -12.20 8.78 -6.34
N LEU A 274 -12.82 8.65 -7.52
CA LEU A 274 -12.18 8.14 -8.73
C LEU A 274 -11.03 9.01 -9.24
N PRO A 275 -11.23 10.30 -9.57
CA PRO A 275 -10.14 11.14 -10.09
C PRO A 275 -9.00 11.29 -9.10
N LEU A 276 -9.28 11.43 -7.79
CA LEU A 276 -8.24 11.53 -6.76
C LEU A 276 -7.38 10.26 -6.68
N ALA A 277 -8.00 9.09 -6.84
CA ALA A 277 -7.30 7.82 -6.87
C ALA A 277 -6.45 7.65 -8.13
N VAL A 278 -6.99 8.03 -9.31
CA VAL A 278 -6.27 7.98 -10.59
C VAL A 278 -5.10 8.96 -10.59
N GLU A 279 -5.26 10.18 -10.08
CA GLU A 279 -4.19 11.16 -9.91
C GLU A 279 -3.07 10.62 -9.01
N ALA A 280 -3.43 10.01 -7.87
CA ALA A 280 -2.43 9.41 -6.98
C ALA A 280 -1.62 8.29 -7.66
N LEU A 281 -2.26 7.47 -8.51
CA LEU A 281 -1.57 6.43 -9.28
C LEU A 281 -0.67 7.03 -10.37
N LYS A 282 -1.10 8.10 -11.06
CA LYS A 282 -0.27 8.84 -12.02
C LYS A 282 0.96 9.46 -11.36
N ASP A 283 0.79 10.05 -10.18
CA ASP A 283 1.91 10.60 -9.41
C ASP A 283 2.90 9.49 -9.03
N ILE A 284 2.42 8.31 -8.64
CA ILE A 284 3.27 7.15 -8.35
C ILE A 284 4.06 6.73 -9.60
N ASP A 285 3.38 6.64 -10.75
CA ASP A 285 4.02 6.28 -12.01
C ASP A 285 5.12 7.27 -12.41
N PHE A 286 4.82 8.57 -12.34
CA PHE A 286 5.79 9.62 -12.63
C PHE A 286 7.00 9.60 -11.68
N MET A 287 6.75 9.42 -10.38
CA MET A 287 7.81 9.32 -9.39
C MET A 287 8.69 8.08 -9.59
N LEU A 288 8.11 6.96 -10.03
CA LEU A 288 8.88 5.76 -10.37
C LEU A 288 9.76 5.99 -11.60
N ASP A 289 9.23 6.63 -12.64
CA ASP A 289 9.99 6.98 -13.84
C ASP A 289 11.18 7.87 -13.49
N GLU A 290 10.94 8.91 -12.68
CA GLU A 290 11.98 9.81 -12.18
C GLU A 290 13.03 9.05 -11.38
N TYR A 291 12.62 8.16 -10.47
CA TYR A 291 13.54 7.34 -9.69
C TYR A 291 14.45 6.48 -10.57
N ILE A 292 13.86 5.81 -11.58
CA ILE A 292 14.55 4.88 -12.48
C ILE A 292 15.51 5.64 -13.39
N ASN A 293 15.08 6.75 -13.99
CA ASN A 293 15.89 7.56 -14.89
C ASN A 293 17.06 8.27 -14.19
N ASP A 294 16.88 8.64 -12.92
CA ASP A 294 17.95 9.22 -12.09
C ASP A 294 18.94 8.17 -11.57
N PHE A 295 18.67 6.87 -11.75
CA PHE A 295 19.56 5.81 -11.29
C PHE A 295 20.71 5.61 -12.29
N VAL A 296 21.93 5.93 -11.87
CA VAL A 296 23.13 5.77 -12.69
C VAL A 296 23.42 4.27 -12.90
N LEU A 297 22.95 3.75 -14.04
CA LEU A 297 23.23 2.40 -14.53
C LEU A 297 24.69 2.24 -14.96
#